data_AF-A0A1B9GY41-F1
#
_entry.id   AF-A0A1B9GY41-F1
#
_cell.length_a   1.000
_cell.length_b   1.000
_cell.length_c   1.000
_cell.angle_alpha   90.00
_cell.angle_beta   90.00
_cell.angle_gamma   90.00
#
_symmetry.space_group_name_H-M   'P 1'
#
loop_
_entity.id
_entity.type
_entity.pdbx_description
1 polymer ?
#
loop_
_entity_poly.entity_id
_entity_poly.type
_entity_poly.pdbx_seq_one_letter_code
_entity_poly.pdbx_strand_id
1 'polypeptide(L)'
;MSYMWPTVPVACISWLWAKKRHLAFWSKYNFVLAAAWQCGIAIAAVVIFFAVSIPAVEVNWWGNTVQYQGCEDVACRRLPIPDAGFFGPAPGNLP
;
A
#
# COMPACT_ATOMS: atom_id res chain seq x y z
N MET A 1 -0.82 -5.80 -6.92
CA MET A 1 0.42 -5.22 -7.51
C MET A 1 0.51 -3.70 -7.36
N SER A 2 -0.61 -2.97 -7.25
CA SER A 2 -0.64 -1.51 -7.14
C SER A 2 0.01 -0.95 -5.87
N TYR A 3 0.05 -1.72 -4.78
CA TYR A 3 0.61 -1.28 -3.49
C TYR A 3 2.14 -1.17 -3.47
N MET A 4 2.84 -1.77 -4.44
CA MET A 4 4.30 -1.67 -4.57
C MET A 4 4.73 -0.47 -5.41
N TRP A 5 3.83 0.11 -6.20
CA TRP A 5 4.15 1.26 -7.04
C TRP A 5 4.70 2.46 -6.25
N PRO A 6 4.19 2.82 -5.07
CA PRO A 6 4.71 3.93 -4.27
C PRO A 6 6.18 3.78 -3.85
N THR A 7 6.69 2.55 -3.74
CA THR A 7 8.10 2.33 -3.36
C THR A 7 9.06 2.57 -4.53
N VAL A 8 8.57 2.48 -5.77
CA VAL A 8 9.37 2.64 -6.98
C VAL A 8 9.96 4.06 -7.11
N PRO A 9 9.20 5.16 -6.97
CA PRO A 9 9.77 6.51 -6.99
C PRO A 9 10.83 6.73 -5.92
N VAL A 10 10.61 6.23 -4.70
CA VAL A 10 11.55 6.37 -3.57
C VAL A 10 12.86 5.64 -3.88
N ALA A 11 12.76 4.41 -4.39
CA ALA A 11 13.92 3.65 -4.84
C ALA A 11 14.65 4.34 -5.98
N CYS A 12 13.93 4.88 -6.97
CA CYS A 12 14.50 5.65 -8.08
C CYS A 12 15.26 6.89 -7.60
N ILE A 13 14.71 7.67 -6.66
CA ILE A 13 15.40 8.85 -6.11
C ILE A 13 16.70 8.43 -5.42
N SER A 14 16.68 7.37 -4.61
CA SER A 14 17.88 6.89 -3.92
C SER A 14 18.94 6.38 -4.90
N TRP A 15 18.56 5.48 -5.81
CA TRP A 15 19.51 4.75 -6.66
C TRP A 15 19.90 5.48 -7.94
N LEU A 16 18.98 6.21 -8.58
CA LEU A 16 19.25 6.88 -9.86
C LEU A 16 19.75 8.30 -9.66
N TRP A 17 19.29 9.01 -8.61
CA TRP A 17 19.66 10.40 -8.38
C TRP A 17 20.72 10.55 -7.28
N ALA A 18 20.44 10.10 -6.06
CA ALA A 18 21.34 10.32 -4.91
C ALA A 18 22.66 9.56 -5.04
N LYS A 19 22.61 8.28 -5.46
CA LYS A 19 23.83 7.49 -5.70
C LYS A 19 24.70 8.09 -6.81
N LYS A 20 24.12 8.65 -7.88
CA LYS A 20 24.92 9.25 -8.98
C LYS A 20 25.59 10.56 -8.59
N ARG A 21 24.95 11.38 -7.74
CA ARG A 21 25.41 12.75 -7.45
C ARG A 21 26.18 12.87 -6.14
N HIS A 22 25.89 12.02 -5.16
CA HIS A 22 26.44 12.10 -3.80
C HIS A 22 26.81 10.72 -3.23
N LEU A 23 27.77 10.02 -3.86
CA LEU A 23 28.18 8.66 -3.45
C LEU A 23 28.62 8.55 -1.97
N ALA A 24 29.45 9.48 -1.50
CA ALA A 24 29.99 9.43 -0.13
C ALA A 24 28.90 9.60 0.95
N PHE A 25 27.89 10.41 0.66
CA PHE A 25 26.72 10.56 1.54
C PHE A 25 25.82 9.33 1.45
N TRP A 26 25.54 8.85 0.24
CA TRP A 26 24.64 7.73 0.00
C TRP A 26 25.13 6.43 0.67
N SER A 27 26.43 6.09 0.55
CA SER A 27 26.97 4.86 1.15
C SER A 27 26.93 4.88 2.67
N LYS A 28 27.06 6.05 3.30
CA LYS A 28 27.07 6.19 4.76
C LYS A 28 25.66 6.09 5.37
N TYR A 29 24.65 6.69 4.74
CA TYR A 29 23.34 6.87 5.37
C TYR A 29 22.21 6.01 4.81
N ASN A 30 22.35 5.41 3.62
CA ASN A 30 21.26 4.65 2.99
C ASN A 30 20.78 3.46 3.85
N PHE A 31 21.71 2.67 4.39
CA PHE A 31 21.36 1.52 5.23
C PHE A 31 20.85 1.93 6.62
N VAL A 32 21.38 3.02 7.18
CA VAL A 32 20.91 3.58 8.46
C VAL A 32 19.47 4.05 8.33
N LEU A 33 19.13 4.74 7.24
CA LEU A 33 17.76 5.20 6.97
C LEU A 33 16.79 4.03 6.80
N ALA A 34 17.20 2.98 6.07
CA ALA A 34 16.37 1.79 5.88
C ALA A 34 16.06 1.10 7.22
N ALA A 35 17.06 0.97 8.10
CA ALA A 35 16.87 0.43 9.44
C ALA A 35 15.98 1.34 10.31
N ALA A 36 16.21 2.66 10.25
CA ALA A 36 15.44 3.64 11.01
C ALA A 36 13.94 3.62 10.66
N TRP A 37 13.58 3.40 9.39
CA TRP A 37 12.19 3.30 8.98
C TRP A 37 11.49 2.08 9.60
N GLN A 38 12.17 0.92 9.63
CA GLN A 38 11.62 -0.29 10.25
C GLN A 38 11.47 -0.13 11.77
N CYS A 39 12.48 0.44 12.43
CA CYS A 39 12.39 0.75 13.86
C CYS A 39 11.28 1.78 14.16
N GLY A 40 11.10 2.79 13.30
CA GLY A 40 10.03 3.79 13.43
C GLY A 40 8.64 3.17 13.36
N ILE A 41 8.40 2.22 12.44
CA ILE A 41 7.14 1.48 12.35
C ILE A 41 6.89 0.68 13.64
N ALA A 42 7.90 -0.03 14.14
CA ALA A 42 7.78 -0.80 15.38
C ALA A 42 7.43 0.10 16.58
N ILE A 43 8.11 1.24 16.71
CA ILE A 43 7.84 2.21 17.79
C ILE A 43 6.42 2.78 17.64
N ALA A 44 6.00 3.15 16.43
CA ALA A 44 4.66 3.65 16.17
C ALA A 44 3.59 2.61 16.54
N ALA A 45 3.80 1.33 16.22
CA ALA A 45 2.88 0.25 16.59
C ALA A 45 2.72 0.13 18.11
N VAL A 46 3.81 0.24 18.88
CA VAL A 46 3.75 0.24 20.35
C VAL A 46 2.92 1.43 20.86
N VAL A 47 3.17 2.63 20.33
CA VAL A 47 2.41 3.84 20.73
C VAL A 47 0.92 3.69 20.42
N ILE A 48 0.58 3.21 19.22
CA ILE A 48 -0.82 3.01 18.80
C ILE A 48 -1.50 1.97 19.70
N PHE A 49 -0.81 0.88 20.05
CA PHE A 49 -1.36 -0.16 20.91
C PHE A 49 -1.79 0.38 22.28
N PHE A 50 -0.91 1.13 22.95
CA PHE A 50 -1.22 1.68 24.27
C PHE A 50 -2.20 2.85 24.22
N ALA A 51 -2.12 3.70 23.20
CA ALA A 51 -2.94 4.92 23.12
C ALA A 51 -4.35 4.69 22.56
N VAL A 52 -4.52 3.71 21.66
CA VAL A 52 -5.76 3.53 20.88
C VAL A 52 -6.38 2.16 21.14
N SER A 53 -5.60 1.08 21.06
CA SER A 53 -6.14 -0.29 21.14
C SER A 53 -6.63 -0.68 22.54
N ILE A 54 -5.87 -0.37 23.60
CA ILE A 54 -6.28 -0.66 25.00
C ILE A 54 -7.53 0.12 25.43
N PRO A 55 -7.62 1.46 25.25
CA PRO A 55 -8.82 2.21 25.62
C PRO A 55 -9.98 2.06 24.62
N ALA A 56 -9.83 1.23 23.57
CA ALA A 56 -10.83 0.99 22.53
C ALA A 56 -11.37 2.28 21.88
N VAL A 57 -10.47 3.22 21.58
CA VAL A 57 -10.83 4.50 20.95
C VAL A 57 -10.81 4.33 19.43
N GLU A 58 -11.92 4.68 18.77
CA GLU A 58 -11.96 4.72 17.31
C GLU A 58 -11.56 6.11 16.81
N VAL A 59 -10.45 6.18 16.07
CA VAL A 59 -10.00 7.41 15.41
C VAL A 59 -10.53 7.42 13.98
N ASN A 60 -11.49 8.30 13.68
CA ASN A 60 -11.93 8.53 12.30
C ASN A 60 -11.00 9.55 11.62
N TRP A 61 -10.20 9.06 10.68
CA TRP A 61 -9.28 9.90 9.90
C TRP A 61 -9.06 9.27 8.52
N TRP A 62 -8.46 10.05 7.62
CA TRP A 62 -8.27 9.67 6.21
C TRP A 62 -7.63 8.27 6.03
N GLY A 63 -6.64 7.90 6.84
CA GLY A 63 -5.96 6.60 6.70
C GLY A 63 -6.86 5.40 7.01
N ASN A 64 -7.88 5.57 7.87
CA ASN A 64 -8.85 4.52 8.18
C ASN A 64 -10.03 4.51 7.20
N THR A 65 -10.35 5.65 6.57
CA THR A 65 -11.55 5.77 5.72
C THR A 65 -11.28 5.57 4.23
N VAL A 66 -10.07 5.88 3.74
CA VAL A 66 -9.77 5.98 2.31
C VAL A 66 -9.99 4.66 1.53
N GLN A 67 -9.77 3.53 2.19
CA GLN A 67 -9.93 2.20 1.59
C GLN A 67 -11.41 1.87 1.28
N TYR A 68 -12.35 2.51 1.98
CA TYR A 68 -13.79 2.35 1.73
C TYR A 68 -14.36 3.34 0.71
N GLN A 69 -13.60 4.35 0.31
CA GLN A 69 -14.11 5.44 -0.54
C GLN A 69 -14.05 5.12 -2.04
N GLY A 70 -13.56 3.95 -2.43
CA GLY A 70 -13.27 3.59 -3.82
C GLY A 70 -13.98 2.34 -4.31
N CYS A 71 -13.58 1.94 -5.52
CA CYS A 71 -14.09 0.74 -6.18
C CYS A 71 -13.69 -0.59 -5.50
N GLU A 72 -12.93 -0.51 -4.40
CA GLU A 72 -12.56 -1.65 -3.57
C GLU A 72 -13.69 -2.04 -2.60
N ASP A 73 -14.51 -1.09 -2.16
CA ASP A 73 -15.69 -1.35 -1.31
C ASP A 73 -16.96 -1.55 -2.13
N VAL A 74 -17.14 -0.74 -3.18
CA VAL A 74 -18.26 -0.86 -4.13
C VAL A 74 -17.73 -1.31 -5.48
N ALA A 75 -18.16 -2.48 -5.96
CA ALA A 75 -17.69 -3.05 -7.21
C ALA A 75 -17.95 -2.13 -8.43
N CYS A 76 -16.96 -1.33 -8.83
CA CYS A 76 -17.01 -0.56 -10.08
C CYS A 76 -16.63 -1.46 -11.25
N ARG A 77 -17.63 -2.09 -11.85
CA ARG A 77 -17.40 -2.86 -13.07
C ARG A 77 -17.27 -1.88 -14.24
N ARG A 78 -16.16 -1.96 -14.97
CA ARG A 78 -15.97 -1.16 -16.20
C ARG A 78 -16.99 -1.51 -17.30
N LEU A 79 -17.51 -2.74 -17.29
CA LEU A 79 -18.48 -3.26 -18.25
C LEU A 79 -19.70 -3.85 -17.51
N PRO A 80 -20.93 -3.64 -18.01
CA PRO A 80 -22.11 -4.33 -17.50
C PRO A 80 -22.02 -5.83 -17.81
N ILE A 81 -22.75 -6.65 -17.04
CA ILE A 81 -22.90 -8.07 -17.34
C ILE A 81 -23.67 -8.20 -18.66
N PRO A 82 -23.24 -9.06 -19.60
CA PRO A 82 -23.99 -9.34 -20.83
C PRO A 82 -25.40 -9.84 -20.51
N ASP A 83 -26.38 -9.64 -21.40
CA ASP A 83 -27.78 -10.09 -21.16
C ASP A 83 -27.92 -11.59 -20.83
N ALA A 84 -26.93 -12.40 -21.23
CA ALA A 84 -26.83 -13.82 -20.88
C ALA A 84 -26.56 -14.09 -19.39
N GLY A 85 -26.11 -13.11 -18.61
CA GLY A 85 -25.90 -13.22 -17.16
C GLY A 85 -24.60 -13.90 -16.71
N PHE A 86 -23.82 -14.50 -17.62
CA PHE A 86 -22.58 -15.21 -17.30
C PHE A 86 -21.46 -14.93 -18.31
N PHE A 87 -20.22 -15.12 -17.87
CA PHE A 87 -19.03 -15.11 -18.71
C PHE A 87 -18.58 -16.55 -18.96
N GLY A 88 -18.50 -16.96 -20.24
CA GLY A 88 -18.08 -18.31 -20.64
C GLY A 88 -19.15 -19.07 -21.42
N PRO A 89 -18.88 -20.33 -21.82
CA PRO A 89 -19.89 -21.21 -22.40
C PRO A 89 -20.98 -21.55 -21.38
N ALA A 90 -22.17 -21.92 -21.88
CA ALA A 90 -23.34 -22.17 -21.03
C ALA A 90 -23.06 -23.25 -19.95
N PRO A 91 -23.64 -23.13 -18.75
CA PRO A 91 -23.52 -24.15 -17.71
C PRO A 91 -23.92 -25.52 -18.27
N GLY A 92 -22.98 -26.47 -18.29
CA GLY A 92 -23.20 -27.83 -18.80
C GLY A 92 -22.57 -28.18 -20.15
N ASN A 93 -21.86 -27.26 -20.81
CA ASN A 93 -21.18 -27.54 -22.09
C ASN A 93 -19.66 -27.24 -22.05
N LEU A 94 -18.98 -27.79 -21.05
CA LEU A 94 -17.52 -27.81 -20.97
C LEU A 94 -16.99 -29.02 -21.78
N PRO A 95 -15.93 -28.89 -22.59
CA PRO A 95 -15.27 -30.03 -23.21
C PRO A 95 -14.61 -30.96 -22.18
#